data_AF-A0A7S0KNV5-F1
#
_entry.id   AF-A0A7S0KNV5-F1
#
_cell.length_a   1.000
_cell.length_b   1.000
_cell.length_c   1.000
_cell.angle_alpha   90.00
_cell.angle_beta   90.00
_cell.angle_gamma   90.00
#
_symmetry.space_group_name_H-M   'P 1'
#
loop_
_entity.id
_entity.type
_entity.pdbx_description
1 polymer ?
#
loop_
_entity_poly.entity_id
_entity_poly.type
_entity_poly.pdbx_seq_one_letter_code
_entity_poly.pdbx_strand_id
1 'polypeptide(L)'
;EPHITVGKLNLVDLAGSERQAKTGSTGDRLKEATKINLSLSTLGNVISALVDGKSSHIPYRDSKLTRLLQDSLGGNTKTVMIANLGPADYNFDETMSTLRYANRAKNIKNKPKINEDPKDAMLREFQEEIARLKAQLGEGGYDPNARFDDRSFDGEPEFIEKTVVVEVDP
;
A
#
# COMPACT_ATOMS: atom_id res chain seq x y z
N GLU A 1 17.33 -20.40 11.57
CA GLU A 1 18.16 -19.56 10.69
C GLU A 1 17.91 -18.10 11.03
N PRO A 2 18.83 -17.15 10.75
CA PRO A 2 18.57 -15.74 11.00
C PRO A 2 17.44 -15.24 10.08
N HIS A 3 16.40 -14.63 10.65
CA HIS A 3 15.35 -13.96 9.90
C HIS A 3 15.94 -12.77 9.13
N ILE A 4 15.86 -12.79 7.80
CA ILE A 4 16.41 -11.73 6.96
C ILE A 4 15.27 -10.79 6.53
N THR A 5 15.37 -9.52 6.94
CA THR A 5 14.48 -8.45 6.45
C THR A 5 15.21 -7.51 5.51
N VAL A 6 14.53 -7.06 4.44
CA VAL A 6 15.12 -6.16 3.43
C VAL A 6 14.46 -4.79 3.46
N GLY A 7 15.25 -3.75 3.74
CA GLY A 7 14.83 -2.35 3.60
C GLY A 7 15.11 -1.80 2.20
N LYS A 8 14.25 -0.90 1.72
CA LYS A 8 14.50 -0.11 0.50
C LYS A 8 14.26 1.37 0.81
N LEU A 9 15.26 2.21 0.56
CA LEU A 9 15.16 3.66 0.68
C LEU A 9 15.26 4.27 -0.71
N ASN A 10 14.24 5.03 -1.11
CA ASN A 10 14.25 5.79 -2.36
C ASN A 10 14.34 7.27 -2.01
N LEU A 11 15.37 7.96 -2.50
CA LEU A 11 15.48 9.41 -2.47
C LEU A 11 15.29 9.91 -3.90
N VAL A 12 14.31 10.79 -4.10
CA VAL A 12 13.87 11.21 -5.42
C VAL A 12 13.91 12.73 -5.47
N ASP A 13 14.72 13.26 -6.37
CA ASP A 13 14.70 14.68 -6.73
C ASP A 13 13.89 14.85 -8.01
N LEU A 14 12.80 15.63 -7.91
CA LEU A 14 11.87 15.83 -9.02
C LEU A 14 12.26 17.09 -9.80
N ALA A 15 11.97 17.07 -11.09
CA ALA A 15 12.11 18.27 -11.91
C ALA A 15 11.15 19.38 -11.45
N GLY A 16 11.43 20.61 -11.90
CA GLY A 16 10.61 21.79 -11.62
C GLY A 16 9.14 21.59 -12.00
N SER A 17 8.23 21.98 -11.10
CA SER A 17 6.78 21.85 -11.28
C SER A 17 6.14 23.05 -11.98
N GLU A 18 6.94 24.05 -12.33
CA GLU A 18 6.48 25.29 -12.94
C GLU A 18 5.92 25.11 -14.35
N ARG A 19 4.95 25.95 -14.70
CA ARG A 19 4.35 25.92 -16.03
C ARG A 19 5.33 26.44 -17.07
N GLN A 20 5.40 25.76 -18.21
CA GLN A 20 6.26 26.16 -19.34
C GLN A 20 6.04 27.58 -19.85
N ALA A 21 4.81 28.09 -19.73
CA ALA A 21 4.50 29.45 -20.12
C ALA A 21 5.37 30.50 -19.39
N LYS A 22 5.88 30.18 -18.18
CA LYS A 22 6.81 31.04 -17.43
C LYS A 22 8.27 30.89 -17.86
N THR A 23 8.66 29.81 -18.52
CA THR A 23 10.08 29.53 -18.81
C THR A 23 10.57 30.17 -20.10
N GLY A 24 9.67 30.62 -20.98
CA GLY A 24 10.03 31.27 -22.26
C GLY A 24 10.82 30.38 -23.22
N SER A 25 10.77 29.05 -23.01
CA SER A 25 11.58 28.07 -23.75
C SER A 25 11.11 27.94 -25.21
N THR A 26 12.05 28.00 -26.16
CA THR A 26 11.78 27.79 -27.59
C THR A 26 12.62 26.63 -28.17
N GLY A 27 12.22 26.10 -29.32
CA GLY A 27 12.98 25.07 -30.04
C GLY A 27 13.14 23.76 -29.25
N ASP A 28 14.37 23.25 -29.16
CA ASP A 28 14.64 21.98 -28.48
C ASP A 28 14.45 22.04 -26.96
N ARG A 29 14.62 23.22 -26.34
CA ARG A 29 14.30 23.44 -24.92
C ARG A 29 12.80 23.29 -24.64
N LEU A 30 11.95 23.64 -25.60
CA LEU A 30 10.50 23.42 -25.47
C LEU A 30 10.18 21.92 -25.52
N LYS A 31 10.80 21.16 -26.42
CA LYS A 31 10.62 19.70 -26.50
C LYS A 31 11.05 18.99 -25.22
N GLU A 32 12.16 19.41 -24.64
CA GLU A 32 12.67 18.90 -23.36
C GLU A 32 11.71 19.23 -22.22
N ALA A 33 11.34 20.50 -22.08
CA ALA A 33 10.39 20.95 -21.06
C ALA A 33 9.08 20.16 -21.16
N THR A 34 8.63 19.77 -22.37
CA THR A 34 7.37 19.03 -22.56
C THR A 34 7.48 17.61 -22.04
N LYS A 35 8.63 16.96 -22.22
CA LYS A 35 8.90 15.64 -21.63
C LYS A 35 9.00 15.70 -20.11
N ILE A 36 9.60 16.76 -19.57
CA ILE A 36 9.68 17.00 -18.11
C ILE A 36 8.27 17.09 -17.52
N ASN A 37 7.45 17.99 -18.06
CA ASN A 37 6.10 18.22 -17.57
C ASN A 37 5.15 17.04 -17.80
N LEU A 38 5.39 16.21 -18.81
CA LEU A 38 4.65 14.95 -18.97
C LEU A 38 4.80 14.08 -17.71
N SER A 39 6.02 13.88 -17.21
CA SER A 39 6.25 12.99 -16.07
C SER A 39 5.60 13.47 -14.77
N LEU A 40 5.63 14.78 -14.51
CA LEU A 40 5.00 15.42 -13.35
C LEU A 40 3.48 15.50 -13.49
N SER A 41 2.96 15.72 -14.69
CA SER A 41 1.52 15.70 -14.96
C SER A 41 0.96 14.30 -14.76
N THR A 42 1.63 13.28 -15.28
CA THR A 42 1.26 11.88 -15.05
C THR A 42 1.32 11.52 -13.56
N LEU A 43 2.34 11.99 -12.83
CA LEU A 43 2.41 11.82 -11.38
C LEU A 43 1.18 12.44 -10.71
N GLY A 44 0.79 13.66 -11.11
CA GLY A 44 -0.43 14.30 -10.62
C GLY A 44 -1.71 13.50 -10.90
N ASN A 45 -1.81 12.85 -12.05
CA ASN A 45 -2.95 12.00 -12.42
C ASN A 45 -3.01 10.73 -11.56
N VAL A 46 -1.86 10.09 -11.32
CA VAL A 46 -1.74 8.95 -10.41
C VAL A 46 -2.21 9.31 -9.00
N ILE A 47 -1.78 10.46 -8.48
CA ILE A 47 -2.20 10.94 -7.16
C ILE A 47 -3.71 11.17 -7.11
N SER A 48 -4.28 11.85 -8.10
CA SER A 48 -5.74 12.05 -8.15
C SER A 48 -6.48 10.71 -8.17
N ALA A 49 -6.06 9.77 -9.01
CA ALA A 49 -6.71 8.46 -9.11
C ALA A 49 -6.65 7.67 -7.79
N LEU A 50 -5.53 7.74 -7.07
CA LEU A 50 -5.35 7.12 -5.77
C LEU A 50 -6.22 7.74 -4.67
N VAL A 51 -6.40 9.06 -4.69
CA VAL A 51 -7.17 9.80 -3.68
C VAL A 51 -8.67 9.67 -3.93
N ASP A 52 -9.10 9.72 -5.19
CA ASP A 52 -10.52 9.62 -5.55
C ASP A 52 -11.07 8.22 -5.23
N GLY A 53 -10.24 7.18 -5.32
CA GLY A 53 -10.61 5.79 -5.02
C GLY A 53 -11.66 5.17 -5.94
N LYS A 54 -12.20 5.94 -6.89
CA LYS A 54 -13.24 5.52 -7.85
C LYS A 54 -12.66 4.75 -9.04
N SER A 55 -11.39 4.96 -9.36
CA SER A 55 -10.75 4.31 -10.50
C SER A 55 -10.20 2.95 -10.08
N SER A 56 -10.60 1.89 -10.77
CA SER A 56 -9.98 0.57 -10.63
C SER A 56 -8.57 0.53 -11.21
N HIS A 57 -8.26 1.44 -12.14
CA HIS A 57 -6.97 1.52 -12.82
C HIS A 57 -6.21 2.79 -12.40
N ILE A 58 -4.98 2.61 -11.92
CA ILE A 58 -4.07 3.71 -11.64
C ILE A 58 -3.03 3.79 -12.78
N PRO A 59 -2.87 4.95 -13.45
CA PRO A 59 -2.08 5.09 -14.67
C PRO A 59 -0.56 5.15 -14.43
N TYR A 60 0.01 4.21 -13.66
CA TYR A 60 1.45 4.17 -13.42
C TYR A 60 2.26 3.96 -14.69
N ARG A 61 1.66 3.41 -15.76
CA ARG A 61 2.38 3.06 -17.00
C ARG A 61 2.63 4.24 -17.92
N ASP A 62 1.93 5.35 -17.70
CA ASP A 62 1.94 6.53 -18.56
C ASP A 62 3.28 7.28 -18.51
N SER A 63 4.09 7.08 -17.46
CA SER A 63 5.46 7.60 -17.40
C SER A 63 6.42 6.64 -16.72
N LYS A 64 7.69 6.63 -17.16
CA LYS A 64 8.73 5.82 -16.50
C LYS A 64 8.89 6.17 -15.02
N LEU A 65 8.75 7.45 -14.67
CA LEU A 65 8.80 7.94 -13.30
C LEU A 65 7.72 7.28 -12.43
N THR A 66 6.47 7.30 -12.87
CA THR A 66 5.37 6.71 -12.09
C THR A 66 5.44 5.19 -12.00
N ARG A 67 6.05 4.51 -12.99
CA ARG A 67 6.37 3.08 -12.90
C ARG A 67 7.40 2.79 -11.81
N LEU A 68 8.45 3.59 -11.73
CA LEU A 68 9.50 3.42 -10.71
C LEU A 68 8.96 3.71 -9.30
N LEU A 69 8.06 4.70 -9.18
CA LEU A 69 7.47 5.12 -7.90
C LEU A 69 6.17 4.41 -7.55
N GLN A 70 5.75 3.40 -8.32
CA GLN A 70 4.50 2.68 -8.10
C GLN A 70 4.40 2.10 -6.69
N ASP A 71 5.51 1.59 -6.16
CA ASP A 71 5.55 1.07 -4.78
C ASP A 71 5.45 2.18 -3.73
N SER A 72 5.96 3.37 -4.05
CA SER A 72 5.93 4.55 -3.19
C SER A 72 4.57 5.27 -3.17
N LEU A 73 3.71 5.03 -4.14
CA LEU A 73 2.40 5.68 -4.25
C LEU A 73 1.32 4.61 -4.21
N GLY A 74 0.67 4.41 -3.07
CA GLY A 74 -0.36 3.37 -2.88
C GLY A 74 0.16 1.94 -2.70
N GLY A 75 1.49 1.74 -2.66
CA GLY A 75 2.14 0.44 -2.54
C GLY A 75 2.73 0.15 -1.14
N ASN A 76 3.76 -0.71 -1.11
CA ASN A 76 4.45 -1.15 0.08
C ASN A 76 5.67 -0.26 0.37
N THR A 77 5.43 0.99 0.75
CA THR A 77 6.49 1.92 1.14
C THR A 77 5.93 2.94 2.12
N LYS A 78 6.74 3.34 3.12
CA LYS A 78 6.48 4.54 3.90
C LYS A 78 6.99 5.74 3.10
N THR A 79 6.06 6.56 2.61
CA THR A 79 6.40 7.66 1.68
C THR A 79 6.24 9.01 2.36
N VAL A 80 7.23 9.87 2.17
CA VAL A 80 7.22 11.26 2.62
C VAL A 80 7.40 12.14 1.38
N MET A 81 6.55 13.14 1.24
CA MET A 81 6.69 14.18 0.21
C MET A 81 7.14 15.47 0.87
N ILE A 82 8.20 16.06 0.33
CA ILE A 82 8.67 17.39 0.70
C ILE A 82 8.24 18.36 -0.40
N ALA A 83 7.49 19.39 -0.03
CA ALA A 83 7.03 20.42 -0.96
C ALA A 83 7.89 21.69 -0.78
N ASN A 84 8.74 21.99 -1.76
CA ASN A 84 9.58 23.19 -1.75
C ASN A 84 8.80 24.38 -2.35
N LEU A 85 8.82 25.52 -1.66
CA LEU A 85 8.05 26.71 -2.01
C LEU A 85 8.96 27.93 -2.06
N GLY A 86 8.68 28.84 -2.99
CA GLY A 86 9.35 30.14 -3.08
C GLY A 86 8.54 31.21 -2.35
N PRO A 87 9.11 31.98 -1.41
CA PRO A 87 8.37 32.97 -0.62
C PRO A 87 8.05 34.27 -1.36
N ALA A 88 8.62 34.48 -2.56
CA ALA A 88 8.44 35.72 -3.32
C ALA A 88 7.05 35.82 -3.98
N ASP A 89 6.50 37.04 -4.06
CA ASP A 89 5.15 37.30 -4.59
C ASP A 89 4.95 36.79 -6.02
N TYR A 90 5.97 36.89 -6.89
CA TYR A 90 5.88 36.40 -8.27
C TYR A 90 5.76 34.86 -8.38
N ASN A 91 6.01 34.14 -7.29
CA ASN A 91 5.85 32.69 -7.18
C ASN A 91 4.49 32.28 -6.60
N PHE A 92 3.60 33.22 -6.25
CA PHE A 92 2.32 32.93 -5.59
C PHE A 92 1.53 31.79 -6.26
N ASP A 93 1.35 31.85 -7.59
CA ASP A 93 0.58 30.85 -8.35
C ASP A 93 1.20 29.45 -8.31
N GLU A 94 2.54 29.38 -8.38
CA GLU A 94 3.27 28.11 -8.35
C GLU A 94 3.27 27.53 -6.93
N THR A 95 3.50 28.37 -5.92
CA THR A 95 3.39 28.01 -4.50
C THR A 95 2.00 27.45 -4.18
N MET A 96 0.93 28.11 -4.64
CA MET A 96 -0.44 27.62 -4.47
C MET A 96 -0.67 26.28 -5.18
N SER A 97 -0.12 26.12 -6.39
CA SER A 97 -0.21 24.87 -7.16
C SER A 97 0.49 23.71 -6.44
N THR A 98 1.70 23.93 -5.93
CA THR A 98 2.47 22.95 -5.16
C THR A 98 1.78 22.57 -3.86
N LEU A 99 1.22 23.54 -3.11
CA LEU A 99 0.47 23.26 -1.88
C LEU A 99 -0.79 22.42 -2.15
N ARG A 100 -1.56 22.74 -3.19
CA ARG A 100 -2.74 21.93 -3.59
C ARG A 100 -2.33 20.52 -4.01
N TYR A 101 -1.19 20.39 -4.67
CA TYR A 101 -0.64 19.09 -5.03
C TYR A 101 -0.27 18.27 -3.79
N ALA A 102 0.50 18.85 -2.87
CA ALA A 102 0.89 18.22 -1.61
C ALA A 102 -0.33 17.83 -0.76
N ASN A 103 -1.37 18.68 -0.72
CA ASN A 103 -2.60 18.38 -0.02
C ASN A 103 -3.33 17.16 -0.58
N ARG A 104 -3.32 16.95 -1.91
CA ARG A 104 -3.83 15.71 -2.51
C ARG A 104 -2.94 14.52 -2.14
N ALA A 105 -1.61 14.67 -2.31
CA ALA A 105 -0.66 13.61 -2.02
C ALA A 105 -0.74 13.09 -0.57
N LYS A 106 -1.01 13.98 0.40
CA LYS A 106 -1.24 13.64 1.82
C LYS A 106 -2.34 12.60 2.03
N ASN A 107 -3.33 12.54 1.14
CA ASN A 107 -4.48 11.64 1.29
C ASN A 107 -4.24 10.24 0.68
N ILE A 108 -3.09 10.01 0.02
CA ILE A 108 -2.73 8.69 -0.49
C ILE A 108 -2.57 7.71 0.68
N LYS A 109 -3.20 6.54 0.56
CA LYS A 109 -3.10 5.47 1.55
C LYS A 109 -2.13 4.39 1.05
N ASN A 110 -0.93 4.38 1.61
CA ASN A 110 0.03 3.30 1.39
C ASN A 110 -0.25 2.12 2.34
N LYS A 111 0.23 0.94 1.96
CA LYS A 111 0.09 -0.31 2.74
C LYS A 111 1.48 -0.89 3.05
N PRO A 112 2.29 -0.21 3.88
CA PRO A 112 3.62 -0.70 4.22
C PRO A 112 3.52 -2.01 5.02
N LYS A 113 4.34 -2.99 4.64
CA LYS A 113 4.50 -4.31 5.24
C LYS A 113 5.98 -4.58 5.45
N ILE A 114 6.31 -5.47 6.38
CA ILE A 114 7.70 -5.91 6.60
C ILE A 114 8.10 -6.78 5.41
N ASN A 115 9.22 -6.47 4.77
CA ASN A 115 9.77 -7.28 3.70
C ASN A 115 10.65 -8.37 4.32
N GLU A 116 10.07 -9.55 4.47
CA GLU A 116 10.73 -10.77 4.94
C GLU A 116 10.80 -11.80 3.79
N ASP A 117 11.69 -12.78 3.88
CA ASP A 117 11.74 -13.88 2.90
C ASP A 117 10.37 -14.59 2.89
N PRO A 118 9.80 -14.92 1.71
CA PRO A 118 8.52 -15.62 1.62
C PRO A 118 8.44 -16.89 2.46
N LYS A 119 9.56 -17.62 2.63
CA LYS A 119 9.63 -18.82 3.47
C LYS A 119 9.51 -18.48 4.94
N ASP A 120 10.19 -17.43 5.40
CA ASP A 120 10.13 -16.96 6.78
C ASP A 120 8.73 -16.42 7.12
N ALA A 121 8.11 -15.67 6.18
CA ALA A 121 6.75 -15.16 6.32
C ALA A 121 5.75 -16.32 6.50
N MET A 122 5.84 -17.33 5.63
CA MET A 122 4.97 -18.49 5.64
C MET A 122 5.19 -19.36 6.88
N LEU A 123 6.45 -19.51 7.33
CA LEU A 123 6.77 -20.24 8.55
C LEU A 123 6.17 -19.55 9.78
N ARG A 124 6.24 -18.21 9.85
CA ARG A 124 5.64 -17.43 10.93
C ARG A 124 4.12 -17.56 10.92
N GLU A 125 3.48 -17.42 9.75
CA GLU A 125 2.02 -17.58 9.61
C GLU A 125 1.56 -18.99 10.02
N PHE A 126 2.29 -20.04 9.60
CA PHE A 126 2.00 -21.41 10.02
C PHE A 126 2.22 -21.62 11.52
N GLN A 127 3.25 -21.01 12.12
CA GLN A 127 3.47 -21.10 13.56
C GLN A 127 2.36 -20.39 14.36
N GLU A 128 1.91 -19.22 13.91
CA GLU A 128 0.79 -18.47 14.48
C GLU A 128 -0.51 -19.29 14.38
N GLU A 129 -0.78 -19.89 13.21
CA GLU A 129 -1.99 -20.70 13.01
C GLU A 129 -1.92 -22.02 13.82
N ILE A 130 -0.76 -22.67 13.92
CA ILE A 130 -0.56 -23.83 14.79
C ILE A 130 -0.82 -23.45 16.26
N ALA A 131 -0.33 -22.30 16.72
CA ALA A 131 -0.56 -21.84 18.09
C ALA A 131 -2.04 -21.57 18.34
N ARG A 132 -2.73 -20.93 17.40
CA ARG A 132 -4.17 -20.65 17.45
C ARG A 132 -5.00 -21.95 17.49
N LEU A 133 -4.72 -22.89 16.61
CA LEU A 133 -5.43 -24.18 16.56
C LEU A 133 -5.16 -25.02 17.81
N LYS A 134 -3.92 -25.02 18.34
CA LYS A 134 -3.60 -25.68 19.61
C LYS A 134 -4.33 -25.05 20.80
N ALA A 135 -4.53 -23.74 20.82
CA ALA A 135 -5.32 -23.08 21.85
C ALA A 135 -6.80 -23.50 21.77
N GLN A 136 -7.38 -23.59 20.57
CA GLN A 136 -8.75 -24.06 20.37
C GLN A 136 -8.95 -25.53 20.77
N LEU A 137 -7.95 -26.39 20.51
CA LEU A 137 -7.95 -27.79 20.95
C LEU A 137 -7.67 -27.95 22.46
N GLY A 138 -6.97 -26.99 23.08
CA GLY A 138 -6.75 -26.96 24.52
C GLY A 138 -8.01 -26.59 25.31
N GLU A 139 -8.92 -25.80 24.72
CA GLU A 139 -10.21 -25.47 25.32
C GLU A 139 -11.29 -26.55 25.07
N GLY A 140 -11.17 -27.33 23.99
CA GLY A 140 -12.00 -28.51 23.72
C GLY A 140 -11.24 -29.79 24.01
N GLY A 141 -11.20 -30.20 25.28
CA GLY A 141 -10.43 -31.35 25.78
C GLY A 141 -10.36 -32.55 24.82
N TYR A 142 -9.26 -32.64 24.08
CA TYR A 142 -8.92 -33.82 23.29
C TYR A 142 -8.09 -34.76 24.18
N ASP A 143 -8.70 -35.88 24.59
CA ASP A 143 -8.01 -36.98 25.23
C ASP A 143 -7.55 -37.99 24.16
N PRO A 144 -6.24 -38.06 23.83
CA PRO A 144 -5.71 -39.02 22.87
C PRO A 144 -5.82 -40.49 23.33
N ASN A 145 -6.21 -40.75 24.59
CA ASN A 145 -6.44 -42.09 25.14
C ASN A 145 -7.92 -42.42 25.34
N ALA A 146 -8.85 -41.56 24.90
CA ALA A 146 -10.27 -41.89 24.89
C ALA A 146 -10.47 -43.12 23.99
N ARG A 147 -10.69 -44.27 24.62
CA ARG A 147 -11.06 -45.51 23.93
C ARG A 147 -12.37 -45.25 23.20
N PHE A 148 -12.36 -45.36 21.87
CA PHE A 148 -13.59 -45.47 21.11
C PHE A 148 -14.30 -46.76 21.55
N ASP A 149 -15.35 -46.63 22.37
CA ASP A 149 -16.26 -47.73 22.65
C ASP A 149 -17.21 -47.83 21.45
N ASP A 150 -16.98 -48.83 20.61
CA ASP A 150 -17.70 -49.13 19.37
C ASP A 150 -19.13 -49.68 19.61
N ARG A 151 -19.76 -49.34 20.75
CA ARG A 151 -21.02 -49.97 21.21
C ARG A 151 -22.17 -49.01 21.44
N SER A 152 -22.10 -47.82 20.87
CA SER A 152 -23.23 -46.88 20.89
C SER A 152 -23.38 -46.20 19.53
N PHE A 153 -23.79 -46.97 18.52
CA PHE A 153 -24.27 -46.44 17.24
C PHE A 153 -25.78 -46.70 17.09
N ASP A 154 -26.52 -46.46 18.17
CA ASP A 154 -27.97 -46.66 18.24
C ASP A 154 -28.71 -45.38 18.69
N GLY A 155 -28.03 -44.22 18.61
CA GLY A 155 -28.61 -42.91 18.91
C GLY A 155 -28.61 -42.01 17.68
N GLU A 156 -29.79 -41.51 17.32
CA GLU A 156 -29.97 -40.46 16.31
C GLU A 156 -28.93 -39.33 16.49
N PRO A 157 -28.33 -38.80 15.41
CA PRO A 157 -27.31 -37.77 15.52
C PRO A 157 -27.91 -36.51 16.14
N GLU A 158 -27.44 -36.15 17.34
CA GLU A 158 -27.77 -34.88 17.96
C GLU A 158 -27.02 -33.77 17.20
N PHE A 159 -27.74 -33.04 16.36
CA PHE A 159 -27.19 -31.88 15.66
C PHE A 159 -26.97 -30.74 16.66
N ILE A 160 -25.71 -30.54 17.05
CA ILE A 160 -25.32 -29.36 17.84
C ILE A 160 -25.14 -28.20 16.87
N GLU A 161 -26.18 -27.39 16.71
CA GLU A 161 -26.13 -26.13 15.97
C GLU A 161 -25.35 -25.09 16.79
N LYS A 162 -24.06 -24.92 16.49
CA LYS A 162 -23.26 -23.82 17.06
C LYS A 162 -23.45 -22.57 16.21
N THR A 163 -24.25 -21.63 16.70
CA THR A 163 -24.31 -20.28 16.13
C THR A 163 -23.01 -19.54 16.44
N VAL A 164 -22.19 -19.31 15.41
CA VAL A 164 -21.01 -18.45 15.50
C VAL A 164 -21.46 -17.01 15.29
N VAL A 165 -21.47 -16.23 16.37
CA VAL A 165 -21.70 -14.78 16.26
C VAL A 165 -20.41 -14.16 15.75
N VAL A 166 -20.45 -13.68 14.50
CA VAL A 166 -19.36 -12.89 13.93
C VAL A 166 -19.58 -11.45 14.36
N GLU A 167 -18.90 -11.00 15.41
CA GLU A 167 -18.83 -9.58 15.72
C GLU A 167 -18.03 -8.87 14.63
N VAL A 168 -18.70 -7.98 13.91
CA VAL A 168 -18.09 -7.09 12.93
C VAL A 168 -17.77 -5.80 13.67
N ASP A 169 -16.49 -5.57 13.96
CA ASP A 169 -16.00 -4.35 14.59
C ASP A 169 -16.27 -3.14 13.65
N PRO A 170 -16.67 -1.96 14.18
CA PRO A 170 -17.11 -0.82 13.38
C PRO A 170 -15.99 -0.06 12.64
#